data_AF-A0ABD2YZJ9-F1
#
_entry.id   AF-A0ABD2YZJ9-F1
#
_cell.length_a   1.000
_cell.length_b   1.000
_cell.length_c   1.000
_cell.angle_alpha   90.00
_cell.angle_beta   90.00
_cell.angle_gamma   90.00
#
_symmetry.space_group_name_H-M   'P 1'
#
loop_
_entity.id
_entity.type
_entity.pdbx_description
1 polymer ?
#
loop_
_entity_poly.entity_id
_entity_poly.type
_entity_poly.pdbx_seq_one_letter_code
_entity_poly.pdbx_strand_id
1 'polypeptide(L)'
;MAAVSATSSLSFRFSTTSSPFSTRMKQLTSRQASSLRMIGGRTNNGFPSSLRTSGFIRISCMAKPETVQKVCEIVRNQLALSAETELTPDCTFASLGADSLDTVEIVMGLEEEFGINVADENSDNITTIKDAAELIEKLVQLEAS
;
A
#
# COMPACT_ATOMS: atom_id res chain seq x y z
N MET A 1 41.17 -25.13 48.87
CA MET A 1 41.46 -24.41 47.61
C MET A 1 40.14 -23.87 47.08
N ALA A 2 40.09 -22.56 46.88
CA ALA A 2 38.88 -21.80 46.54
C ALA A 2 38.77 -21.53 45.04
N ALA A 3 37.60 -20.99 44.66
CA ALA A 3 37.31 -20.14 43.49
C ALA A 3 36.85 -20.89 42.22
N VAL A 4 35.53 -20.93 41.95
CA VAL A 4 34.67 -19.98 41.18
C VAL A 4 34.87 -20.03 39.67
N SER A 5 33.77 -20.15 38.92
CA SER A 5 33.62 -19.57 37.58
C SER A 5 32.14 -19.36 37.32
N ALA A 6 31.73 -18.10 37.42
CA ALA A 6 30.37 -17.62 37.29
C ALA A 6 29.98 -17.39 35.82
N THR A 7 28.70 -17.57 35.56
CA THR A 7 27.97 -17.30 34.33
C THR A 7 28.09 -15.83 33.90
N SER A 8 28.58 -15.60 32.69
CA SER A 8 28.60 -14.26 32.08
C SER A 8 27.28 -14.01 31.34
N SER A 9 26.43 -13.20 31.94
CA SER A 9 25.21 -12.65 31.36
C SER A 9 25.54 -11.43 30.48
N LEU A 10 25.38 -11.56 29.17
CA LEU A 10 25.43 -10.43 28.24
C LEU A 10 24.14 -9.63 28.34
N SER A 11 24.22 -8.40 28.84
CA SER A 11 23.12 -7.44 28.82
C SER A 11 23.35 -6.41 27.70
N PHE A 12 22.55 -6.52 26.64
CA PHE A 12 22.50 -5.53 25.56
C PHE A 12 21.66 -4.35 26.03
N ARG A 13 22.29 -3.18 26.23
CA ARG A 13 21.61 -1.90 26.53
C ARG A 13 21.64 -1.05 25.26
N PHE A 14 20.54 -1.08 24.52
CA PHE A 14 20.28 -0.17 23.41
C PHE A 14 20.04 1.23 23.98
N SER A 15 20.87 2.17 23.55
CA SER A 15 20.74 3.61 23.82
C SER A 15 20.12 4.28 22.59
N THR A 16 19.67 5.53 22.75
CA THR A 16 19.03 6.43 21.75
C THR A 16 17.51 6.18 21.60
N THR A 17 16.59 7.15 21.64
CA THR A 17 16.63 8.61 21.51
C THR A 17 15.37 9.17 22.18
N SER A 18 15.46 10.17 23.06
CA SER A 18 14.29 10.95 23.49
C SER A 18 14.65 12.44 23.57
N SER A 19 14.28 13.19 22.54
CA SER A 19 14.32 14.65 22.53
C SER A 19 12.92 15.21 22.82
N PRO A 20 12.68 15.87 23.95
CA PRO A 20 11.45 16.62 24.14
C PRO A 20 11.61 18.08 23.74
N PHE A 21 10.69 18.49 22.86
CA PHE A 21 9.82 19.64 23.08
C PHE A 21 10.46 21.04 23.07
N SER A 22 10.52 21.61 21.86
CA SER A 22 10.84 23.02 21.61
C SER A 22 9.70 23.97 22.05
N THR A 23 10.09 25.03 22.73
CA THR A 23 9.27 26.09 23.32
C THR A 23 8.66 27.01 22.26
N ARG A 24 7.34 27.29 22.32
CA ARG A 24 6.75 28.46 21.63
C ARG A 24 5.75 29.19 22.52
N MET A 25 6.24 30.26 23.15
CA MET A 25 5.45 31.25 23.88
C MET A 25 4.41 31.94 22.98
N LYS A 26 3.24 32.15 23.56
CA LYS A 26 2.22 33.13 23.12
C LYS A 26 2.66 34.51 23.63
N GLN A 27 2.57 35.57 22.81
CA GLN A 27 1.63 36.68 23.03
C GLN A 27 1.97 37.98 22.26
N LEU A 28 0.88 38.63 21.79
CA LEU A 28 0.59 40.07 21.83
C LEU A 28 1.46 41.05 21.01
N THR A 29 0.86 41.77 20.04
CA THR A 29 0.33 43.13 20.26
C THR A 29 0.08 43.91 18.94
N SER A 30 -1.08 44.57 18.92
CA SER A 30 -1.34 45.94 18.44
C SER A 30 -1.29 46.30 16.94
N ARG A 31 -2.43 46.89 16.51
CA ARG A 31 -2.57 48.11 15.65
C ARG A 31 -2.13 47.93 14.19
N GLN A 32 -2.89 48.32 13.17
CA GLN A 32 -3.63 49.56 12.98
C GLN A 32 -4.58 49.45 11.77
N ALA A 33 -5.56 50.36 11.71
CA ALA A 33 -6.68 50.41 10.78
C ALA A 33 -6.36 51.10 9.43
N SER A 34 -7.14 50.78 8.39
CA SER A 34 -7.67 51.69 7.33
C SER A 34 -8.40 50.82 6.29
N SER A 35 -9.72 50.69 6.31
CA SER A 35 -10.80 51.61 5.90
C SER A 35 -10.85 51.94 4.40
N LEU A 36 -12.06 51.72 3.85
CA LEU A 36 -12.67 52.18 2.58
C LEU A 36 -12.41 51.30 1.33
N ARG A 37 -13.40 50.51 0.88
CA ARG A 37 -14.51 50.83 -0.09
C ARG A 37 -13.97 51.01 -1.52
N MET A 38 -14.52 50.47 -2.61
CA MET A 38 -15.91 50.19 -3.01
C MET A 38 -15.90 49.41 -4.37
N ILE A 39 -16.88 48.53 -4.55
CA ILE A 39 -17.78 48.37 -5.73
C ILE A 39 -17.28 47.92 -7.13
N GLY A 40 -18.07 47.04 -7.75
CA GLY A 40 -18.08 46.72 -9.19
C GLY A 40 -17.56 45.30 -9.49
N GLY A 41 -18.35 44.24 -9.52
CA GLY A 41 -19.48 44.06 -10.43
C GLY A 41 -18.98 43.36 -11.70
N ARG A 42 -19.14 42.04 -11.80
CA ARG A 42 -19.24 41.32 -13.08
C ARG A 42 -19.77 39.91 -12.89
N THR A 43 -20.92 39.72 -13.50
CA THR A 43 -21.58 38.48 -13.89
C THR A 43 -20.60 37.52 -14.56
N ASN A 44 -20.63 36.24 -14.18
CA ASN A 44 -21.17 35.17 -15.04
C ASN A 44 -20.95 33.81 -14.40
N ASN A 45 -21.96 32.96 -14.57
CA ASN A 45 -21.97 31.56 -14.21
C ASN A 45 -20.68 30.85 -14.63
N GLY A 46 -19.93 30.40 -13.63
CA GLY A 46 -18.89 29.40 -13.77
C GLY A 46 -18.90 28.60 -12.49
N PHE A 47 -19.79 27.62 -12.39
CA PHE A 47 -19.72 26.61 -11.35
C PHE A 47 -18.33 25.94 -11.41
N PRO A 48 -17.46 26.00 -10.39
CA PRO A 48 -16.46 24.96 -10.24
C PRO A 48 -17.15 23.77 -9.57
N SER A 49 -17.97 23.04 -10.33
CA SER A 49 -18.30 21.65 -10.02
C SER A 49 -17.03 20.82 -10.21
N SER A 50 -16.07 20.96 -9.30
CA SER A 50 -14.89 20.11 -9.24
C SER A 50 -14.33 20.06 -7.82
N LEU A 51 -15.20 19.89 -6.82
CA LEU A 51 -14.89 18.87 -5.84
C LEU A 51 -15.16 17.56 -6.54
N ARG A 52 -14.08 17.02 -7.12
CA ARG A 52 -14.03 15.68 -7.70
C ARG A 52 -14.69 14.76 -6.69
N THR A 53 -15.89 14.30 -7.01
CA THR A 53 -16.30 12.94 -6.71
C THR A 53 -15.05 12.09 -6.85
N SER A 54 -14.64 11.51 -5.73
CA SER A 54 -13.65 10.45 -5.64
C SER A 54 -13.65 9.71 -6.95
N GLY A 55 -12.57 9.87 -7.72
CA GLY A 55 -12.41 9.23 -9.01
C GLY A 55 -12.38 7.74 -8.72
N PHE A 56 -13.57 7.14 -8.74
CA PHE A 56 -13.76 5.70 -8.74
C PHE A 56 -12.81 5.16 -9.79
N ILE A 57 -11.77 4.51 -9.29
CA ILE A 57 -10.67 3.96 -10.05
C ILE A 57 -11.32 3.17 -11.19
N ARG A 58 -11.12 3.64 -12.42
CA ARG A 58 -11.44 2.88 -13.64
C ARG A 58 -10.45 1.73 -13.68
N ILE A 59 -10.73 0.70 -12.89
CA ILE A 59 -10.07 -0.59 -12.97
C ILE A 59 -10.42 -1.14 -14.35
N SER A 60 -9.50 -1.02 -15.30
CA SER A 60 -9.56 -1.64 -16.61
C SER A 60 -8.92 -3.03 -16.57
N CYS A 61 -9.23 -3.83 -15.55
CA CYS A 61 -8.85 -5.24 -15.52
C CYS A 61 -9.94 -6.06 -16.20
N MET A 62 -9.53 -7.02 -17.06
CA MET A 62 -10.46 -8.01 -17.61
C MET A 62 -10.86 -9.07 -16.56
N ALA A 63 -10.16 -9.13 -15.43
CA ALA A 63 -10.43 -10.04 -14.32
C ALA A 63 -11.65 -9.61 -13.50
N LYS A 64 -12.36 -10.59 -12.90
CA LYS A 64 -13.46 -10.31 -11.97
C LYS A 64 -12.93 -9.56 -10.74
N PRO A 65 -13.70 -8.62 -10.17
CA PRO A 65 -13.26 -7.86 -9.00
C PRO A 65 -13.05 -8.75 -7.76
N GLU A 66 -13.73 -9.89 -7.68
CA GLU A 66 -13.53 -10.90 -6.63
C GLU A 66 -12.15 -11.56 -6.73
N THR A 67 -11.71 -11.91 -7.93
CA THR A 67 -10.38 -12.49 -8.20
C THR A 67 -9.28 -11.53 -7.78
N VAL A 68 -9.39 -10.25 -8.17
CA VAL A 68 -8.41 -9.22 -7.79
C VAL A 68 -8.32 -9.04 -6.27
N GLN A 69 -9.45 -9.06 -5.57
CA GLN A 69 -9.47 -8.95 -4.10
C GLN A 69 -8.75 -10.11 -3.43
N LYS A 70 -9.03 -11.34 -3.86
CA LYS A 70 -8.34 -12.54 -3.36
C LYS A 70 -6.83 -12.49 -3.61
N VAL A 71 -6.40 -12.09 -4.81
CA VAL A 71 -4.98 -11.91 -5.12
C VAL A 71 -4.34 -10.91 -4.17
N CYS A 72 -4.97 -9.74 -3.96
CA CYS A 72 -4.48 -8.75 -3.01
C CYS A 72 -4.40 -9.27 -1.56
N GLU A 73 -5.34 -10.12 -1.14
CA GLU A 73 -5.33 -10.74 0.20
C GLU A 73 -4.16 -11.71 0.37
N ILE A 74 -3.91 -12.59 -0.61
CA ILE A 74 -2.79 -13.52 -0.58
C ILE A 74 -1.45 -12.77 -0.55
N VAL A 75 -1.29 -11.77 -1.42
CA VAL A 75 -0.09 -10.93 -1.46
C VAL A 75 0.13 -10.20 -0.14
N ARG A 76 -0.93 -9.67 0.48
CA ARG A 76 -0.84 -9.01 1.80
C ARG A 76 -0.40 -9.98 2.88
N ASN A 77 -0.95 -11.20 2.87
CA ASN A 77 -0.61 -12.23 3.85
C ASN A 77 0.84 -12.68 3.69
N GLN A 78 1.29 -12.93 2.45
CA GLN A 78 2.64 -13.42 2.20
C GLN A 78 3.71 -12.37 2.51
N LEU A 79 3.47 -11.11 2.14
CA LEU A 79 4.40 -10.01 2.41
C LEU A 79 4.20 -9.36 3.80
N ALA A 80 3.33 -9.93 4.64
CA ALA A 80 2.95 -9.40 5.96
C ALA A 80 2.67 -7.88 5.95
N LEU A 81 2.02 -7.39 4.89
CA LEU A 81 1.73 -5.97 4.72
C LEU A 81 0.60 -5.52 5.65
N SER A 82 0.69 -4.29 6.12
CA SER A 82 -0.36 -3.70 6.96
C SER A 82 -1.65 -3.50 6.17
N ALA A 83 -2.81 -3.57 6.84
CA ALA A 83 -4.12 -3.33 6.21
C ALA A 83 -4.24 -1.90 5.62
N GLU A 84 -3.40 -0.98 6.06
CA GLU A 84 -3.30 0.40 5.57
C GLU A 84 -2.50 0.51 4.26
N THR A 85 -1.76 -0.53 3.85
CA THR A 85 -1.02 -0.53 2.60
C THR A 85 -1.99 -0.61 1.43
N GLU A 86 -2.07 0.47 0.65
CA GLU A 86 -2.86 0.50 -0.58
C GLU A 86 -2.22 -0.40 -1.64
N LEU A 87 -2.91 -1.48 -1.99
CA LEU A 87 -2.55 -2.35 -3.10
C LEU A 87 -3.31 -1.90 -4.34
N THR A 88 -2.60 -1.31 -5.29
CA THR A 88 -3.18 -0.92 -6.58
C THR A 88 -2.93 -2.02 -7.62
N PRO A 89 -3.82 -2.21 -8.61
CA PRO A 89 -3.62 -3.22 -9.65
C PRO A 89 -2.34 -2.99 -10.46
N ASP A 90 -1.90 -1.75 -10.59
CA ASP A 90 -0.68 -1.36 -11.31
C ASP A 90 0.60 -1.47 -10.44
N CYS A 91 0.48 -1.81 -9.15
CA CYS A 91 1.64 -2.07 -8.30
C CYS A 91 2.37 -3.34 -8.76
N THR A 92 3.69 -3.24 -8.84
CA THR A 92 4.56 -4.40 -9.08
C THR A 92 4.90 -5.10 -7.77
N PHE A 93 5.08 -6.41 -7.78
CA PHE A 93 5.48 -7.15 -6.57
C PHE A 93 6.80 -6.67 -5.99
N ALA A 94 7.76 -6.34 -6.86
CA ALA A 94 9.03 -5.72 -6.47
C ALA A 94 8.83 -4.36 -5.75
N SER A 95 7.84 -3.56 -6.13
CA SER A 95 7.55 -2.27 -5.45
C SER A 95 6.95 -2.46 -4.05
N LEU A 96 6.31 -3.60 -3.82
CA LEU A 96 5.76 -4.00 -2.52
C LEU A 96 6.81 -4.64 -1.61
N GLY A 97 8.02 -4.84 -2.12
CA GLY A 97 9.13 -5.47 -1.39
C GLY A 97 9.14 -6.99 -1.49
N ALA A 98 8.43 -7.57 -2.45
CA ALA A 98 8.54 -9.00 -2.73
C ALA A 98 9.90 -9.30 -3.38
N ASP A 99 10.61 -10.27 -2.83
CA ASP A 99 11.81 -10.85 -3.44
C ASP A 99 11.44 -12.00 -4.40
N SER A 100 12.44 -12.58 -5.08
CA SER A 100 12.26 -13.73 -5.96
C SER A 100 11.66 -14.93 -5.23
N LEU A 101 11.96 -15.12 -3.94
CA LEU A 101 11.39 -16.20 -3.13
C LEU A 101 9.91 -15.93 -2.81
N ASP A 102 9.59 -14.69 -2.40
CA ASP A 102 8.23 -14.30 -2.08
C ASP A 102 7.30 -14.45 -3.28
N THR A 103 7.81 -14.16 -4.49
CA THR A 103 7.05 -14.31 -5.74
C THR A 103 6.65 -15.78 -5.98
N VAL A 104 7.56 -16.74 -5.72
CA VAL A 104 7.26 -18.17 -5.82
C VAL A 104 6.21 -18.57 -4.78
N GLU A 105 6.33 -18.10 -3.53
CA GLU A 105 5.36 -18.40 -2.48
C GLU A 105 3.96 -17.82 -2.78
N ILE A 106 3.90 -16.60 -3.32
CA ILE A 106 2.65 -15.97 -3.76
C ILE A 106 2.01 -16.79 -4.88
N VAL A 107 2.77 -17.20 -5.90
CA VAL A 107 2.26 -17.99 -7.03
C VAL A 107 1.72 -19.34 -6.55
N MET A 108 2.47 -20.04 -5.68
CA MET A 108 2.00 -21.31 -5.10
C MET A 108 0.73 -21.13 -4.28
N GLY A 109 0.61 -20.06 -3.49
CA GLY A 109 -0.61 -19.76 -2.73
C GLY A 109 -1.81 -19.43 -3.64
N LEU A 110 -1.56 -18.81 -4.78
CA LEU A 110 -2.59 -18.55 -5.79
C LEU A 110 -3.05 -19.83 -6.49
N GLU A 111 -2.13 -20.73 -6.83
CA GLU A 111 -2.45 -22.05 -7.39
C GLU A 111 -3.33 -22.86 -6.43
N GLU A 112 -2.97 -22.89 -5.13
CA GLU A 112 -3.72 -23.63 -4.11
C GLU A 112 -5.10 -23.01 -3.84
N GLU A 113 -5.21 -21.67 -3.74
CA GLU A 113 -6.49 -20.99 -3.46
C GLU A 113 -7.50 -21.14 -4.61
N PHE A 114 -7.03 -21.09 -5.86
CA PHE A 114 -7.90 -21.16 -7.04
C PHE A 114 -7.98 -22.56 -7.65
N GLY A 115 -7.15 -23.51 -7.20
CA GLY A 115 -7.10 -24.88 -7.72
C GLY A 115 -6.64 -24.94 -9.18
N ILE A 116 -5.72 -24.06 -9.58
CA ILE A 116 -5.21 -23.95 -10.95
C ILE A 116 -3.73 -24.31 -11.00
N ASN A 117 -3.20 -24.52 -12.22
CA ASN A 117 -1.79 -24.77 -12.46
C ASN A 117 -1.21 -23.62 -13.32
N VAL A 118 -0.32 -22.82 -12.74
CA VAL A 118 0.39 -21.73 -13.44
C VAL A 118 1.74 -22.28 -13.90
N ALA A 119 2.02 -22.22 -15.21
CA ALA A 119 3.33 -22.63 -15.69
C ALA A 119 4.43 -21.68 -15.20
N ASP A 120 5.62 -22.20 -14.89
CA ASP A 120 6.78 -21.40 -14.43
C ASP A 120 7.10 -20.23 -15.40
N GLU A 121 7.04 -20.50 -16.71
CA GLU A 121 7.23 -19.49 -17.75
C GLU A 121 6.21 -18.34 -17.64
N ASN A 122 4.98 -18.66 -17.24
CA ASN A 122 3.92 -17.67 -17.07
C ASN A 122 4.08 -16.92 -15.74
N SER A 123 4.47 -17.60 -14.65
CA SER A 123 4.71 -16.98 -13.35
C SER A 123 5.85 -15.97 -13.37
N ASP A 124 6.92 -16.25 -14.12
CA ASP A 124 8.05 -15.33 -14.28
C ASP A 124 7.66 -14.03 -15.01
N ASN A 125 6.61 -14.09 -15.84
CA ASN A 125 6.08 -12.92 -16.54
C ASN A 125 5.10 -12.10 -15.66
N ILE A 126 4.71 -12.60 -14.49
CA ILE A 126 3.77 -11.89 -13.61
C ILE A 126 4.53 -10.84 -12.79
N THR A 127 4.49 -9.60 -13.26
CA THR A 127 5.18 -8.48 -12.58
C THR A 127 4.24 -7.63 -11.74
N THR A 128 2.95 -7.56 -12.10
CA THR A 128 1.93 -6.75 -11.42
C THR A 128 0.77 -7.58 -10.88
N ILE A 129 0.06 -7.01 -9.90
CA ILE A 129 -1.17 -7.60 -9.34
C ILE A 129 -2.22 -7.79 -10.43
N LYS A 130 -2.32 -6.84 -11.36
CA LYS A 130 -3.25 -6.92 -12.50
C LYS A 130 -2.94 -8.12 -13.39
N ASP A 131 -1.67 -8.31 -13.75
CA ASP A 131 -1.25 -9.43 -14.61
C ASP A 131 -1.59 -10.76 -13.93
N ALA A 132 -1.35 -10.87 -12.62
CA ALA A 132 -1.67 -12.06 -11.85
C ALA A 132 -3.18 -12.37 -11.91
N ALA A 133 -4.02 -11.37 -11.61
CA ALA A 133 -5.46 -11.54 -11.59
C ALA A 133 -6.02 -11.91 -12.98
N GLU A 134 -5.51 -11.31 -14.05
CA GLU A 134 -5.93 -11.64 -15.42
C GLU A 134 -5.50 -13.04 -15.85
N LEU A 135 -4.32 -13.49 -15.42
CA LEU A 135 -3.83 -14.83 -15.73
C LEU A 135 -4.64 -15.90 -15.00
N ILE A 136 -4.91 -15.70 -13.71
CA ILE A 136 -5.75 -16.59 -12.91
C ILE A 136 -7.14 -16.69 -13.51
N GLU A 137 -7.76 -15.56 -13.85
CA GLU A 137 -9.09 -15.55 -14.44
C GLU A 137 -9.15 -16.37 -15.74
N LYS A 138 -8.11 -16.28 -16.59
CA LYS A 138 -8.01 -17.10 -17.81
C LYS A 138 -7.90 -18.59 -17.50
N LEU A 139 -7.06 -18.98 -16.53
CA LEU A 139 -6.87 -20.39 -16.17
C LEU A 139 -8.12 -21.00 -15.51
N VAL A 140 -8.76 -20.26 -14.62
CA VAL A 140 -10.02 -20.69 -13.97
C VAL A 140 -11.12 -20.91 -15.01
N GLN A 141 -11.20 -20.07 -16.06
CA GLN A 141 -12.15 -20.26 -17.15
C GLN A 141 -11.84 -21.47 -18.04
N LEU A 142 -10.55 -21.79 -18.21
CA LEU A 142 -10.11 -22.95 -18.98
C LEU A 142 -10.39 -24.27 -18.25
N GLU A 143 -10.14 -24.33 -16.94
CA GLU A 143 -10.47 -25.50 -16.10
C GLU A 143 -12.00 -25.70 -15.96
N ALA A 144 -12.77 -24.62 -16.02
CA ALA A 144 -14.23 -24.68 -15.92
C ALA A 144 -14.95 -25.08 -17.24
N SER A 145 -14.22 -25.24 -18.35
CA SER A 145 -14.76 -25.56 -19.68
C SER A 145 -14.56 -27.03 -20.04
#